data_AF-A0A8T2SD65-F1
#
_entry.id   AF-A0A8T2SD65-F1
#
_cell.length_a   1.000
_cell.length_b   1.000
_cell.length_c   1.000
_cell.angle_alpha   90.00
_cell.angle_beta   90.00
_cell.angle_gamma   90.00
#
_symmetry.space_group_name_H-M   'P 1'
#
loop_
_entity.id
_entity.type
_entity.pdbx_description
1 polymer ?
#
loop_
_entity_poly.entity_id
_entity_poly.type
_entity_poly.pdbx_seq_one_letter_code
_entity_poly.pdbx_strand_id
1 'polypeptide(L)'
;MFPGLPSRLEKEMRQLYLQTVLRGNKQGLKKLKLRIEDPPRRKHMVYLGGSVLAGIIKNAPELWISQKEYEEEGFSCLQKCHQS
;
A
#
# COMPACT_ATOMS: atom_id res chain seq x y z
N MET A 1 -15.47 3.49 -9.08
CA MET A 1 -14.62 2.35 -9.45
C MET A 1 -15.51 1.21 -9.90
N PHE A 2 -15.02 0.39 -10.82
CA PHE A 2 -15.85 -0.54 -11.59
C PHE A 2 -16.53 -1.60 -10.71
N PRO A 3 -17.86 -1.78 -10.81
CA PRO A 3 -18.57 -2.88 -10.16
C PRO A 3 -17.97 -4.24 -10.54
N GLY A 4 -17.88 -5.16 -9.59
CA GLY A 4 -17.39 -6.53 -9.83
C GLY A 4 -15.87 -6.67 -9.98
N LEU A 5 -15.11 -5.58 -10.00
CA LEU A 5 -13.64 -5.61 -10.08
C LEU A 5 -12.98 -6.44 -8.97
N PRO A 6 -13.35 -6.32 -7.67
CA PRO A 6 -12.73 -7.10 -6.61
C PRO A 6 -12.94 -8.60 -6.78
N SER A 7 -14.17 -9.01 -7.14
CA SER A 7 -14.51 -10.42 -7.37
C SER A 7 -13.79 -10.99 -8.58
N ARG A 8 -13.65 -10.20 -9.65
CA ARG A 8 -12.86 -10.59 -10.83
C ARG A 8 -11.39 -10.80 -10.46
N LEU A 9 -10.80 -9.86 -9.72
CA LEU A 9 -9.42 -9.93 -9.26
C LEU A 9 -9.20 -11.19 -8.39
N GLU A 10 -10.14 -11.51 -7.50
CA GLU A 10 -10.06 -12.71 -6.65
C GLU A 10 -10.00 -13.99 -7.48
N LYS A 11 -10.90 -14.10 -8.45
CA LYS A 11 -10.98 -15.25 -9.34
C LYS A 11 -9.70 -15.42 -10.16
N GLU A 12 -9.23 -14.34 -10.77
CA GLU A 12 -8.02 -14.35 -11.61
C GLU A 12 -6.78 -14.70 -10.78
N MET A 13 -6.64 -14.15 -9.56
CA MET A 13 -5.52 -14.46 -8.67
C MET A 13 -5.51 -15.92 -8.21
N ARG A 14 -6.69 -16.47 -7.84
CA ARG A 14 -6.80 -17.89 -7.48
C ARG A 14 -6.49 -18.81 -8.66
N GLN A 15 -6.95 -18.45 -9.85
CA GLN A 15 -6.67 -19.19 -11.08
C GLN A 15 -5.17 -19.17 -11.42
N LEU A 16 -4.54 -17.99 -11.35
CA LEU A 16 -3.11 -17.84 -11.58
C LEU A 16 -2.31 -18.67 -10.57
N TYR A 17 -2.62 -18.56 -9.28
CA TYR A 17 -1.95 -19.34 -8.24
C TYR A 17 -2.09 -20.86 -8.45
N LEU A 18 -3.27 -21.33 -8.86
CA LEU A 18 -3.49 -22.73 -9.19
C LEU A 18 -2.61 -23.21 -10.35
N GLN A 19 -2.47 -22.39 -11.39
CA GLN A 19 -1.71 -22.73 -12.60
C GLN A 19 -0.20 -22.67 -12.37
N THR A 20 0.31 -21.56 -11.84
CA THR A 20 1.75 -21.29 -11.77
C THR A 20 2.41 -21.89 -10.54
N VAL A 21 1.75 -21.85 -9.38
CA VAL A 21 2.35 -22.29 -8.10
C VAL A 21 1.96 -23.73 -7.79
N LEU A 22 0.66 -24.04 -7.85
CA LEU A 22 0.16 -25.35 -7.48
C LEU A 22 0.17 -26.38 -8.61
N ARG A 23 0.50 -25.97 -9.85
CA ARG A 23 0.56 -26.83 -11.05
C ARG A 23 -0.66 -27.74 -11.21
N GLY A 24 -1.85 -27.20 -10.93
CA GLY A 24 -3.11 -27.93 -11.01
C GLY A 24 -3.56 -28.64 -9.72
N ASN A 25 -2.79 -28.61 -8.63
CA ASN A 25 -3.20 -29.18 -7.35
C ASN A 25 -4.28 -28.33 -6.65
N LYS A 26 -5.55 -28.68 -6.90
CA LYS A 26 -6.73 -27.99 -6.34
C LYS A 26 -6.86 -28.11 -4.82
N GLN A 27 -6.27 -29.14 -4.19
CA GLN A 27 -6.35 -29.30 -2.73
C GLN A 27 -5.50 -28.24 -2.00
N GLY A 28 -4.36 -27.87 -2.60
CA GLY A 28 -3.50 -26.79 -2.10
C GLY A 28 -4.15 -25.41 -2.15
N LEU A 29 -5.13 -25.19 -3.06
CA LEU A 29 -5.78 -23.89 -3.23
C LEU A 29 -6.60 -23.47 -1.99
N LYS A 30 -7.13 -24.45 -1.23
CA LYS A 30 -7.84 -24.19 0.03
C LYS A 30 -6.94 -23.59 1.12
N LYS A 31 -5.61 -23.76 1.00
CA LYS A 31 -4.64 -23.17 1.94
C LYS A 31 -4.30 -21.72 1.60
N LEU A 32 -4.64 -21.24 0.41
CA LEU A 32 -4.40 -19.85 0.01
C LEU A 32 -5.37 -18.92 0.75
N LYS A 33 -4.83 -18.16 1.71
CA LYS A 33 -5.52 -17.04 2.35
C LYS A 33 -5.37 -15.78 1.50
N LEU A 34 -6.25 -15.59 0.53
CA LEU A 34 -6.33 -14.37 -0.28
C LEU A 34 -7.37 -13.42 0.33
N ARG A 35 -6.99 -12.16 0.52
CA ARG A 35 -7.89 -11.09 1.01
C ARG A 35 -7.76 -9.89 0.10
N ILE A 36 -8.85 -9.49 -0.54
CA ILE A 36 -8.93 -8.29 -1.38
C ILE A 36 -9.81 -7.29 -0.67
N GLU A 37 -9.19 -6.21 -0.19
CA GLU A 37 -9.91 -5.12 0.48
C GLU A 37 -10.45 -4.15 -0.56
N ASP A 38 -11.77 -3.94 -0.56
CA ASP A 38 -12.42 -2.94 -1.41
C ASP A 38 -13.17 -1.87 -0.61
N PRO A 39 -12.45 -1.01 0.12
CA PRO A 39 -13.09 -0.01 0.97
C PRO A 39 -13.85 1.03 0.11
N PRO A 40 -15.04 1.48 0.53
CA PRO A 40 -15.87 2.41 -0.25
C PRO A 40 -15.16 3.74 -0.52
N ARG A 41 -14.27 4.16 0.40
CA ARG A 41 -13.46 5.39 0.29
C ARG A 41 -12.11 5.18 -0.40
N ARG A 42 -11.91 4.08 -1.12
CA ARG A 42 -10.65 3.76 -1.84
C ARG A 42 -10.12 4.89 -2.73
N LYS A 43 -11.01 5.68 -3.34
CA LYS A 43 -10.64 6.87 -4.15
C LYS A 43 -9.80 7.87 -3.35
N HIS A 44 -10.04 7.97 -2.04
CA HIS A 44 -9.41 8.95 -1.16
C HIS A 44 -8.45 8.29 -0.16
N MET A 45 -8.16 7.00 -0.31
CA MET A 45 -7.38 6.24 0.67
C MET A 45 -5.97 6.81 0.87
N VAL A 46 -5.31 7.25 -0.21
CA VAL A 46 -4.00 7.91 -0.15
C VAL A 46 -4.06 9.20 0.67
N TYR A 47 -5.08 10.04 0.41
CA TYR A 47 -5.26 11.29 1.13
C TYR A 47 -5.60 11.06 2.62
N LEU A 48 -6.48 10.11 2.91
CA LEU A 48 -6.86 9.75 4.28
C LEU A 48 -5.65 9.21 5.07
N GLY A 49 -4.88 8.32 4.45
CA GLY A 49 -3.65 7.78 5.05
C GLY A 49 -2.62 8.87 5.33
N GLY A 50 -2.37 9.75 4.36
CA GLY A 50 -1.44 10.88 4.53
C GLY A 50 -1.89 11.86 5.61
N SER A 51 -3.20 12.14 5.69
CA SER A 51 -3.76 13.05 6.69
C SER A 51 -3.66 12.49 8.11
N VAL A 52 -3.93 11.18 8.29
CA VAL A 52 -3.77 10.49 9.58
C VAL A 52 -2.29 10.45 9.96
N LEU A 53 -1.40 10.09 9.02
CA LEU A 53 0.04 10.05 9.26
C LEU A 53 0.57 11.43 9.67
N ALA A 54 0.26 12.48 8.91
CA ALA A 54 0.64 13.86 9.22
C ALA A 54 0.14 14.31 10.60
N GLY A 55 -1.07 13.89 10.99
CA GLY A 55 -1.62 14.15 12.32
C GLY A 55 -0.84 13.47 13.44
N ILE A 56 -0.42 12.21 13.24
CA ILE A 56 0.38 11.44 14.21
C ILE A 56 1.78 12.04 14.36
N ILE A 57 2.43 12.41 13.26
CA ILE A 57 3.82 12.91 13.28
C ILE A 57 3.92 14.42 13.53
N LYS A 58 2.81 15.11 13.79
CA LYS A 58 2.77 16.58 13.92
C LYS A 58 3.80 17.15 14.90
N ASN A 59 4.05 16.43 16.00
CA ASN A 59 4.94 16.88 17.07
C ASN A 59 6.33 16.20 17.02
N ALA A 60 6.68 15.56 15.90
CA ALA A 60 7.92 14.82 15.69
C ALA A 60 8.80 15.58 14.67
N PRO A 61 9.48 16.68 15.07
CA PRO A 61 10.21 17.57 14.15
C PRO A 61 11.31 16.85 13.34
N GLU A 62 11.86 15.75 13.83
CA GLU A 62 12.83 14.91 13.15
C GLU A 62 12.29 14.28 11.86
N LEU A 63 10.97 14.07 11.78
CA LEU A 63 10.27 13.50 10.62
C LEU A 63 9.84 14.56 9.60
N TRP A 64 9.98 15.85 9.92
CA TRP A 64 9.71 16.96 9.02
C TRP A 64 11.00 17.45 8.37
N ILE A 65 10.88 17.88 7.12
CA ILE A 65 11.95 18.63 6.44
C ILE A 65 11.62 20.11 6.62
N SER A 66 12.47 20.81 7.35
CA SER A 66 12.38 22.25 7.53
C SER A 66 12.97 23.01 6.35
N GLN A 67 12.57 24.28 6.21
CA GLN A 67 13.18 25.16 5.21
C GLN A 67 14.69 25.26 5.38
N LYS A 68 15.17 25.36 6.63
CA LYS A 68 16.59 25.47 6.95
C LYS A 68 17.39 24.27 6.45
N GLU A 69 16.89 23.05 6.68
CA GLU A 69 17.54 21.83 6.21
C GLU A 69 17.60 21.74 4.68
N TYR A 70 16.54 22.18 4.00
CA TYR A 70 16.53 22.24 2.54
C TYR A 70 17.53 23.27 1.98
N GLU A 71 17.68 24.41 2.65
CA GLU A 71 18.64 25.45 2.28
C GLU A 71 20.10 25.01 2.52
N GLU A 72 20.36 24.24 3.59
CA GLU A 72 21.71 23.76 3.95
C GLU A 72 22.14 22.52 3.14
N GLU A 73 21.25 21.53 2.98
CA GLU A 73 21.58 20.22 2.40
C GLU A 73 21.06 20.02 0.96
N GLY A 74 20.23 20.94 0.47
CA GLY A 74 19.55 20.82 -0.82
C GLY A 74 18.70 19.55 -0.89
N PHE A 75 18.84 18.79 -1.97
CA PHE A 75 18.10 17.52 -2.14
C PHE A 75 18.55 16.41 -1.18
N SER A 76 19.69 16.56 -0.50
CA SER A 76 20.19 15.52 0.41
C SER A 76 19.29 15.35 1.63
N CYS A 77 18.52 16.38 2.01
CA CYS A 77 17.57 16.33 3.12
C CYS A 77 16.43 15.30 2.89
N LEU A 78 16.19 14.89 1.63
CA LEU A 78 15.20 13.85 1.28
C LEU A 78 15.57 12.46 1.83
N GLN A 79 16.82 12.24 2.26
CA GLN A 79 17.21 11.01 2.95
C GLN A 79 16.36 10.75 4.20
N LYS A 80 15.82 11.81 4.84
CA LYS A 80 14.87 11.68 5.96
C LYS A 80 13.57 10.96 5.57
N CYS A 81 13.14 11.05 4.32
CA CYS A 81 11.96 10.34 3.83
C CYS A 81 12.23 8.87 3.48
N HIS A 82 13.50 8.44 3.42
CA HIS A 82 13.94 7.15 2.88
C HIS A 82 14.52 6.19 3.94
N GLN A 83 14.14 6.33 5.21
CA GLN A 83 14.50 5.34 6.23
C GLN A 83 13.65 4.07 6.03
N SER A 84 14.21 3.10 5.31
CA SER A 84 13.75 1.70 5.22
C SER A 84 14.94 0.77 5.28
#